data_AF-A0AAD6IJG0-F1
#
_entry.id   AF-A0AAD6IJG0-F1
#
_cell.length_a   1.000
_cell.length_b   1.000
_cell.length_c   1.000
_cell.angle_alpha   90.00
_cell.angle_beta   90.00
_cell.angle_gamma   90.00
#
_symmetry.space_group_name_H-M   'P 1'
#
loop_
_entity.id
_entity.type
_entity.pdbx_description
1 polymer ?
#
loop_
_entity_poly.entity_id
_entity_poly.type
_entity_poly.pdbx_seq_one_letter_code
_entity_poly.pdbx_strand_id
1 'polypeptide(L)'
;MSRPVIAIAGLACETSTFSPARTLAEAFHPRRGIEIIDKYSFLHAGTPLADAAEWKGILIGHALPGGVVVQAGFEQLCSEIIARLTELVASTTIDGLWFDIHGAMCVEGMEDAEAELLRRIRVVMGPDVLVSASMDLHGNVSRELAHQTDLITCYRMAPHEDAWKTKERACWNLVNVLASRNDSLKRPLKAWIPIPILLPGEQTSTRIEPAKSLYALLPEVEAMEDILDAAIWVGYAWADEPRNHAAVIVTGWVEDVIAAEAKRLASFFWESRKKFHFVAPSGSLQSSIDKALASSARPFFISDSGDNPTAGGVGDVTWSLNELLGRAEFRQEDGPTAIYASMPGPEALTIITKAGVGATVTITAGALVDNIHSGPVTMTGKVHSIKCGDIHAEIEAVMQVGSIYVILTRRRKPYHLEKDFLELDLKPRLSDIVIVKIGYLEPELFEMAADWILALTPGGVDQDLPRLGHHRICRPMWPFEKEFSHTPDLSARIIPSSNLPLT
;
A
#
# COMPACT_ATOMS: atom_id res chain seq x y z
N MET A 1 30.72 -25.93 0.29
CA MET A 1 30.88 -24.62 -0.38
C MET A 1 30.77 -23.54 0.68
N SER A 2 31.42 -22.39 0.51
CA SER A 2 31.16 -21.22 1.36
C SER A 2 29.68 -20.81 1.22
N ARG A 3 29.09 -20.33 2.32
CA ARG A 3 27.72 -19.79 2.27
C ARG A 3 27.70 -18.53 1.40
N PRO A 4 26.67 -18.32 0.56
CA PRO A 4 26.56 -17.10 -0.23
C PRO A 4 26.40 -15.89 0.69
N VAL A 5 27.02 -14.77 0.33
CA VAL A 5 26.84 -13.49 1.02
C VAL A 5 25.70 -12.72 0.35
N ILE A 6 24.65 -12.40 1.10
CA ILE A 6 23.45 -11.73 0.58
C ILE A 6 23.26 -10.38 1.27
N ALA A 7 23.30 -9.30 0.49
CA ALA A 7 22.97 -7.96 0.95
C ALA A 7 21.44 -7.77 1.06
N ILE A 8 21.00 -6.92 2.00
CA ILE A 8 19.59 -6.52 2.12
C ILE A 8 19.50 -4.99 2.04
N ALA A 9 18.78 -4.49 1.04
CA ALA A 9 18.57 -3.06 0.85
C ALA A 9 17.22 -2.76 0.18
N GLY A 10 16.67 -1.58 0.40
CA GLY A 10 15.49 -1.12 -0.34
C GLY A 10 14.70 -0.03 0.38
N LEU A 11 13.81 0.61 -0.37
CA LEU A 11 12.89 1.62 0.14
C LEU A 11 11.47 1.19 -0.24
N ALA A 12 10.59 1.12 0.76
CA ALA A 12 9.21 0.70 0.62
C ALA A 12 8.30 1.85 1.04
N CYS A 13 7.53 2.35 0.09
CA CYS A 13 6.46 3.31 0.32
C CYS A 13 5.41 3.14 -0.78
N GLU A 14 4.17 3.34 -0.40
CA GLU A 14 3.05 3.46 -1.33
C GLU A 14 2.69 4.94 -1.42
N THR A 15 2.71 5.52 -2.62
CA THR A 15 2.57 6.97 -2.76
C THR A 15 1.51 7.35 -3.77
N SER A 16 0.50 8.09 -3.33
CA SER A 16 -0.47 8.69 -4.22
C SER A 16 0.13 9.94 -4.91
N THR A 17 0.00 10.02 -6.24
CA THR A 17 0.33 11.22 -7.01
C THR A 17 -0.81 12.23 -7.03
N PHE A 18 -2.00 11.84 -6.58
CA PHE A 18 -3.18 12.71 -6.47
C PHE A 18 -3.31 13.33 -5.08
N SER A 19 -2.50 12.87 -4.13
CA SER A 19 -2.39 13.44 -2.78
C SER A 19 -1.35 14.56 -2.77
N PRO A 20 -1.69 15.76 -2.23
CA PRO A 20 -0.72 16.86 -2.11
C PRO A 20 0.31 16.63 -0.98
N ALA A 21 0.16 15.56 -0.19
CA ALA A 21 1.14 15.22 0.83
C ALA A 21 2.53 14.95 0.24
N ARG A 22 3.52 15.08 1.11
CA ARG A 22 4.94 14.93 0.80
C ARG A 22 5.53 13.92 1.78
N THR A 23 6.24 12.92 1.27
CA THR A 23 6.92 11.94 2.11
C THR A 23 8.40 12.30 2.22
N LEU A 24 8.87 12.55 3.44
CA LEU A 24 10.26 12.92 3.74
C LEU A 24 11.09 11.68 4.15
N ALA A 25 12.42 11.80 4.10
CA ALA A 25 13.32 10.70 4.46
C ALA A 25 13.07 10.13 5.88
N GLU A 26 12.71 10.98 6.84
CA GLU A 26 12.43 10.57 8.22
C GLU A 26 11.22 9.61 8.32
N ALA A 27 10.24 9.73 7.42
CA ALA A 27 9.05 8.89 7.43
C ALA A 27 9.36 7.41 7.14
N PHE A 28 10.52 7.12 6.53
CA PHE A 28 10.95 5.75 6.22
C PHE A 28 11.48 4.99 7.44
N HIS A 29 11.74 5.66 8.57
CA HIS A 29 12.30 5.03 9.77
C HIS A 29 13.46 4.07 9.45
N PRO A 30 14.53 4.55 8.77
CA PRO A 30 15.53 3.69 8.17
C PRO A 30 16.23 2.81 9.20
N ARG A 31 16.39 1.53 8.89
CA ARG A 31 17.10 0.52 9.68
C ARG A 31 18.38 0.10 8.98
N ARG A 32 19.45 -0.17 9.74
CA ARG A 32 20.80 -0.45 9.19
C ARG A 32 21.41 -1.70 9.82
N GLY A 33 22.24 -2.41 9.06
CA GLY A 33 23.06 -3.50 9.61
C GLY A 33 22.20 -4.55 10.33
N ILE A 34 22.51 -4.78 11.61
CA ILE A 34 21.84 -5.77 12.43
C ILE A 34 20.35 -5.45 12.67
N GLU A 35 19.94 -4.18 12.67
CA GLU A 35 18.54 -3.78 12.88
C GLU A 35 17.60 -4.34 11.79
N ILE A 36 18.15 -4.63 10.61
CA ILE A 36 17.45 -5.28 9.49
C ILE A 36 17.26 -6.76 9.78
N ILE A 37 18.30 -7.43 10.29
CA ILE A 37 18.25 -8.85 10.64
C ILE A 37 17.29 -9.06 11.80
N ASP A 38 17.34 -8.20 12.82
CA ASP A 38 16.45 -8.26 13.99
C ASP A 38 14.97 -8.08 13.60
N LYS A 39 14.68 -7.30 12.55
CA LYS A 39 13.32 -7.11 12.03
C LYS A 39 12.73 -8.41 11.48
N TYR A 40 13.53 -9.24 10.81
CA TYR A 40 13.06 -10.42 10.09
C TYR A 40 13.36 -11.69 10.87
N SER A 41 12.36 -12.20 11.59
CA SER A 41 12.50 -13.39 12.45
C SER A 41 13.06 -14.63 11.73
N PHE A 42 12.77 -14.81 10.44
CA PHE A 42 13.32 -15.90 9.63
C PHE A 42 14.82 -15.74 9.31
N LEU A 43 15.46 -14.62 9.66
CA LEU A 43 16.90 -14.40 9.58
C LEU A 43 17.60 -14.47 10.95
N HIS A 44 16.86 -14.75 12.03
CA HIS A 44 17.44 -14.89 13.36
C HIS A 44 18.30 -16.16 13.44
N ALA A 45 19.37 -16.12 14.24
CA ALA A 45 20.31 -17.22 14.37
C ALA A 45 19.62 -18.54 14.76
N GLY A 46 20.01 -19.65 14.13
CA GLY A 46 19.41 -20.98 14.34
C GLY A 46 18.15 -21.25 13.51
N THR A 47 17.71 -20.30 12.68
CA THR A 47 16.71 -20.56 11.65
C THR A 47 17.39 -21.13 10.39
N PRO A 48 16.71 -21.99 9.61
CA PRO A 48 17.33 -22.59 8.41
C PRO A 48 17.80 -21.56 7.38
N LEU A 49 17.09 -20.44 7.22
CA LEU A 49 17.44 -19.40 6.24
C LEU A 49 18.63 -18.54 6.71
N ALA A 50 18.76 -18.28 8.01
CA ALA A 50 19.95 -17.65 8.59
C ALA A 50 21.20 -18.53 8.43
N ASP A 51 21.04 -19.85 8.50
CA ASP A 51 22.15 -20.80 8.36
C ASP A 51 22.56 -21.01 6.89
N ALA A 52 21.65 -20.80 5.95
CA ALA A 52 21.88 -21.03 4.52
C ALA A 52 22.70 -19.94 3.81
N ALA A 53 22.77 -18.72 4.36
CA ALA A 53 23.50 -17.59 3.77
C ALA A 53 24.10 -16.66 4.84
N GLU A 54 25.07 -15.85 4.44
CA GLU A 54 25.57 -14.74 5.26
C GLU A 54 24.84 -13.45 4.91
N TRP A 55 23.90 -13.04 5.75
CA TRP A 55 23.05 -11.87 5.51
C TRP A 55 23.71 -10.57 5.98
N LYS A 56 23.73 -9.54 5.12
CA LYS A 56 24.33 -8.22 5.36
C LYS A 56 23.30 -7.12 5.17
N GLY A 57 22.78 -6.58 6.27
CA GLY A 57 21.89 -5.42 6.23
C GLY A 57 22.62 -4.16 5.79
N ILE A 58 22.21 -3.55 4.67
CA ILE A 58 22.75 -2.27 4.19
C ILE A 58 21.91 -1.15 4.80
N LEU A 59 20.73 -0.92 4.21
CA LEU A 59 19.71 -0.01 4.71
C LEU A 59 18.38 -0.41 4.10
N ILE A 60 17.35 -0.54 4.95
CA ILE A 60 15.96 -0.55 4.49
C ILE A 60 15.21 0.62 5.09
N GLY A 61 14.25 1.17 4.34
CA GLY A 61 13.32 2.19 4.82
C GLY A 61 11.89 1.79 4.48
N HIS A 62 10.98 1.83 5.44
CA HIS A 62 9.56 1.53 5.23
C HIS A 62 8.73 2.70 5.77
N ALA A 63 8.15 3.47 4.85
CA ALA A 63 7.25 4.56 5.19
C ALA A 63 5.79 4.10 5.14
N LEU A 64 4.94 4.72 5.96
CA LEU A 64 3.49 4.61 5.80
C LEU A 64 3.09 5.16 4.42
N PRO A 65 2.00 4.65 3.82
CA PRO A 65 1.44 5.21 2.60
C PRO A 65 1.21 6.71 2.70
N GLY A 66 1.53 7.46 1.65
CA GLY A 66 1.51 8.92 1.68
C GLY A 66 1.40 9.55 0.30
N GLY A 67 1.77 10.82 0.21
CA GLY A 67 1.98 11.46 -1.09
C GLY A 67 3.41 11.22 -1.60
N VAL A 68 3.71 11.77 -2.78
CA VAL A 68 4.99 11.63 -3.48
C VAL A 68 6.19 11.89 -2.54
N VAL A 69 7.21 11.04 -2.64
CA VAL A 69 8.46 11.19 -1.90
C VAL A 69 9.24 12.38 -2.43
N VAL A 70 9.67 13.25 -1.52
CA VAL A 70 10.49 14.42 -1.86
C VAL A 70 11.84 13.95 -2.40
N GLN A 71 12.27 14.50 -3.53
CA GLN A 71 13.49 14.06 -4.23
C GLN A 71 14.71 14.08 -3.30
N ALA A 72 14.91 15.15 -2.53
CA ALA A 72 16.02 15.26 -1.59
C ALA A 72 16.02 14.15 -0.52
N GLY A 73 14.84 13.70 -0.09
CA GLY A 73 14.70 12.60 0.87
C GLY A 73 15.07 11.25 0.26
N PHE A 74 14.64 11.00 -0.98
CA PHE A 74 15.07 9.82 -1.75
C PHE A 74 16.60 9.84 -1.96
N GLU A 75 17.16 10.96 -2.41
CA GLU A 75 18.60 11.08 -2.69
C GLU A 75 19.45 10.88 -1.42
N GLN A 76 18.98 11.35 -0.27
CA GLN A 76 19.63 11.10 1.01
C GLN A 76 19.72 9.60 1.33
N LEU A 77 18.59 8.88 1.28
CA LEU A 77 18.54 7.46 1.62
C LEU A 77 19.24 6.60 0.57
N CYS A 78 19.08 6.93 -0.71
CA CYS A 78 19.79 6.28 -1.81
C CYS A 78 21.31 6.44 -1.65
N SER A 79 21.80 7.66 -1.37
CA SER A 79 23.24 7.89 -1.17
C SER A 79 23.79 7.09 0.00
N GLU A 80 23.03 6.95 1.09
CA GLU A 80 23.42 6.10 2.22
C GLU A 80 23.48 4.61 1.84
N ILE A 81 22.49 4.10 1.09
CA ILE A 81 22.50 2.73 0.56
C ILE A 81 23.77 2.49 -0.28
N ILE A 82 24.07 3.40 -1.20
CA ILE A 82 25.22 3.31 -2.11
C ILE A 82 26.55 3.34 -1.35
N ALA A 83 26.70 4.24 -0.38
CA ALA A 83 27.92 4.35 0.43
C ALA A 83 28.18 3.06 1.24
N ARG A 84 27.17 2.56 1.96
CA ARG A 84 27.27 1.33 2.75
C ARG A 84 27.51 0.09 1.91
N LEU A 85 26.86 0.00 0.75
CA LEU A 85 27.09 -1.09 -0.19
C LEU A 85 28.52 -1.05 -0.75
N THR A 86 29.04 0.16 -1.05
CA THR A 86 30.43 0.36 -1.50
C THR A 86 31.44 -0.15 -0.46
N GLU A 87 31.21 0.15 0.82
CA GLU A 87 32.03 -0.37 1.92
C GLU A 87 31.97 -1.91 2.00
N LEU A 88 30.78 -2.50 1.84
CA LEU A 88 30.61 -3.95 1.88
C LEU A 88 31.38 -4.63 0.74
N VAL A 89 31.18 -4.20 -0.51
CA VAL A 89 31.82 -4.84 -1.69
C VAL A 89 33.33 -4.65 -1.72
N ALA A 90 33.87 -3.64 -1.02
CA ALA A 90 35.30 -3.48 -0.83
C ALA A 90 35.92 -4.52 0.13
N SER A 91 35.11 -5.12 1.01
CA SER A 91 35.56 -6.05 2.05
C SER A 91 35.21 -7.51 1.76
N THR A 92 34.18 -7.76 0.96
CA THR A 92 33.72 -9.12 0.62
C THR A 92 33.06 -9.14 -0.75
N THR A 93 33.07 -10.31 -1.39
CA THR A 93 32.23 -10.54 -2.58
C THR A 93 30.80 -10.80 -2.11
N ILE A 94 29.83 -10.13 -2.73
CA ILE A 94 28.42 -10.39 -2.54
C ILE A 94 27.89 -11.25 -3.68
N ASP A 95 27.08 -12.24 -3.33
CA ASP A 95 26.53 -13.22 -4.26
C ASP A 95 25.09 -12.86 -4.66
N GLY A 96 24.35 -12.21 -3.74
CA GLY A 96 22.98 -11.80 -3.96
C GLY A 96 22.58 -10.51 -3.25
N LEU A 97 21.45 -9.96 -3.68
CA LEU A 97 20.73 -8.87 -3.04
C LEU A 97 19.28 -9.29 -2.86
N TRP A 98 18.78 -9.22 -1.62
CA TRP A 98 17.35 -9.14 -1.38
C TRP A 98 16.94 -7.66 -1.40
N PHE A 99 16.17 -7.30 -2.43
CA PHE A 99 15.65 -5.97 -2.67
C PHE A 99 14.26 -5.84 -2.00
N ASP A 100 14.23 -5.21 -0.84
CA ASP A 100 13.05 -5.10 0.02
C ASP A 100 12.32 -3.78 -0.27
N ILE A 101 11.31 -3.85 -1.14
CA ILE A 101 10.60 -2.70 -1.69
C ILE A 101 9.08 -2.89 -1.62
N HIS A 102 8.32 -1.83 -1.90
CA HIS A 102 6.87 -1.91 -2.05
C HIS A 102 6.47 -2.16 -3.51
N GLY A 103 7.00 -1.35 -4.44
CA GLY A 103 6.62 -1.35 -5.85
C GLY A 103 5.69 -0.21 -6.28
N ALA A 104 5.26 0.66 -5.36
CA ALA A 104 4.33 1.75 -5.63
C ALA A 104 4.89 3.12 -5.19
N MET A 105 6.22 3.23 -5.08
CA MET A 105 6.88 4.46 -4.69
C MET A 105 7.07 5.38 -5.91
N CYS A 106 6.56 6.60 -5.79
CA CYS A 106 6.77 7.70 -6.71
C CYS A 106 7.63 8.76 -6.02
N VAL A 107 8.61 9.27 -6.74
CA VAL A 107 9.56 10.28 -6.28
C VAL A 107 9.43 11.51 -7.19
N GLU A 108 9.48 12.70 -6.61
CA GLU A 108 9.42 13.94 -7.38
C GLU A 108 10.47 13.97 -8.50
N GLY A 109 10.00 14.22 -9.73
CA GLY A 109 10.87 14.35 -10.90
C GLY A 109 11.54 13.04 -11.36
N MET A 110 11.06 11.88 -10.89
CA MET A 110 11.61 10.57 -11.22
C MET A 110 10.48 9.63 -11.64
N GLU A 111 10.70 8.89 -12.72
CA GLU A 111 9.84 7.78 -13.13
C GLU A 111 10.43 6.47 -12.59
N ASP A 112 9.57 5.56 -12.15
CA ASP A 112 9.96 4.21 -11.72
C ASP A 112 11.11 4.21 -10.70
N ALA A 113 10.84 4.80 -9.54
CA ALA A 113 11.84 5.01 -8.50
C ALA A 113 12.48 3.70 -8.01
N GLU A 114 11.75 2.58 -8.04
CA GLU A 114 12.31 1.27 -7.71
C GLU A 114 13.35 0.79 -8.73
N ALA A 115 13.08 0.92 -10.03
CA ALA A 115 14.06 0.59 -11.06
C ALA A 115 15.28 1.53 -11.03
N GLU A 116 15.09 2.82 -10.75
CA GLU A 116 16.21 3.76 -10.64
C GLU A 116 17.09 3.49 -9.41
N LEU A 117 16.49 3.19 -8.25
CA LEU A 117 17.23 2.78 -7.05
C LEU A 117 18.05 1.52 -7.33
N LEU A 118 17.44 0.50 -7.93
CA LEU A 118 18.11 -0.74 -8.25
C LEU A 118 19.22 -0.54 -9.29
N ARG A 119 19.04 0.37 -10.26
CA ARG A 119 20.05 0.70 -11.26
C ARG A 119 21.30 1.27 -10.60
N ARG A 120 21.13 2.20 -9.66
CA ARG A 120 22.24 2.77 -8.88
C ARG A 120 22.93 1.73 -8.01
N ILE A 121 22.16 0.84 -7.38
CA ILE A 121 22.71 -0.30 -6.60
C ILE A 121 23.55 -1.23 -7.50
N ARG A 122 23.05 -1.56 -8.71
CA ARG A 122 23.75 -2.40 -9.70
C ARG A 122 25.08 -1.80 -10.16
N VAL A 123 25.21 -0.48 -10.24
CA VAL A 123 26.50 0.19 -10.53
C VAL A 123 27.58 -0.17 -9.49
N VAL A 124 27.20 -0.34 -8.22
CA VAL A 124 28.14 -0.66 -7.13
C VAL A 124 28.42 -2.15 -7.04
N MET A 125 27.38 -2.98 -7.06
CA MET A 125 27.52 -4.44 -6.85
C MET A 125 27.98 -5.19 -8.11
N GLY A 126 27.87 -4.58 -9.28
CA GLY A 126 28.17 -5.19 -10.56
C GLY A 126 26.99 -6.00 -11.14
N PRO A 127 27.12 -6.44 -12.41
CA PRO A 127 26.03 -7.10 -13.13
C PRO A 127 25.78 -8.53 -12.66
N ASP A 128 26.77 -9.20 -12.06
CA ASP A 128 26.73 -10.64 -11.79
C ASP A 128 25.98 -11.03 -10.51
N VAL A 129 25.67 -10.08 -9.64
CA VAL A 129 24.90 -10.30 -8.41
C VAL A 129 23.45 -10.64 -8.75
N LEU A 130 22.92 -11.73 -8.15
CA LEU A 130 21.52 -12.11 -8.28
C LEU A 130 20.62 -11.23 -7.41
N VAL A 131 19.54 -10.71 -7.97
CA VAL A 131 18.60 -9.86 -7.23
C VAL A 131 17.26 -10.57 -7.08
N SER A 132 16.79 -10.68 -5.84
CA SER A 132 15.44 -11.13 -5.52
C SER A 132 14.64 -9.99 -4.91
N ALA A 133 13.45 -9.71 -5.42
CA ALA A 133 12.56 -8.68 -4.88
C ALA A 133 11.29 -9.30 -4.27
N SER A 134 10.90 -8.78 -3.11
CA SER A 134 9.60 -9.07 -2.48
C SER A 134 8.78 -7.79 -2.44
N MET A 135 7.57 -7.83 -3.01
CA MET A 135 6.73 -6.65 -3.23
C MET A 135 5.33 -6.81 -2.65
N ASP A 136 4.64 -5.68 -2.54
CA ASP A 136 3.18 -5.68 -2.42
C ASP A 136 2.55 -6.09 -3.77
N LEU A 137 1.36 -6.72 -3.73
CA LEU A 137 0.61 -7.04 -4.95
C LEU A 137 0.03 -5.79 -5.63
N HIS A 138 -0.09 -4.68 -4.89
CA HIS A 138 -0.39 -3.35 -5.43
C HIS A 138 0.84 -2.72 -6.10
N GLY A 139 2.03 -3.31 -6.04
CA GLY A 139 3.19 -2.79 -6.76
C GLY A 139 2.99 -2.74 -8.28
N ASN A 140 3.74 -1.86 -8.95
CA ASN A 140 3.77 -1.73 -10.40
C ASN A 140 5.07 -2.31 -10.94
N VAL A 141 4.97 -3.35 -11.77
CA VAL A 141 6.14 -4.01 -12.35
C VAL A 141 6.37 -3.54 -13.77
N SER A 142 7.20 -2.52 -13.90
CA SER A 142 7.72 -2.07 -15.19
C SER A 142 8.59 -3.14 -15.84
N ARG A 143 8.83 -2.97 -17.14
CA ARG A 143 9.75 -3.83 -17.88
C ARG A 143 11.18 -3.71 -17.35
N GLU A 144 11.59 -2.51 -16.97
CA GLU A 144 12.89 -2.16 -16.42
C GLU A 144 13.11 -2.83 -15.06
N LEU A 145 12.13 -2.79 -14.15
CA LEU A 145 12.23 -3.46 -12.85
C LEU A 145 12.26 -4.98 -13.00
N ALA A 146 11.42 -5.54 -13.89
CA ALA A 146 11.44 -6.98 -14.20
C ALA A 146 12.78 -7.44 -14.79
N HIS A 147 13.44 -6.59 -15.60
CA HIS A 147 14.77 -6.87 -16.14
C HIS A 147 15.84 -6.85 -15.06
N GLN A 148 15.82 -5.82 -14.21
CA GLN A 148 16.81 -5.64 -13.16
C GLN A 148 16.67 -6.61 -11.98
N THR A 149 15.60 -7.39 -11.89
CA THR A 149 15.42 -8.45 -10.89
C THR A 149 15.61 -9.81 -11.52
N ASP A 150 16.27 -10.75 -10.85
CA ASP A 150 16.41 -12.14 -11.32
C ASP A 150 15.28 -13.02 -10.80
N LEU A 151 14.78 -12.68 -9.62
CA LEU A 151 13.60 -13.24 -8.98
C LEU A 151 12.75 -12.07 -8.50
N ILE A 152 11.44 -12.14 -8.71
CA ILE A 152 10.51 -11.10 -8.30
C ILE A 152 9.17 -11.73 -7.96
N THR A 153 8.65 -11.42 -6.78
CA THR A 153 7.39 -11.97 -6.29
C THR A 153 6.62 -10.91 -5.50
N CYS A 154 5.31 -11.12 -5.35
CA CYS A 154 4.45 -10.29 -4.52
C CYS A 154 3.61 -11.11 -3.52
N TYR A 155 2.91 -10.39 -2.66
CA TYR A 155 1.85 -10.92 -1.81
C TYR A 155 0.80 -11.64 -2.66
N ARG A 156 0.16 -12.65 -2.06
CA ARG A 156 -0.92 -13.44 -2.68
C ARG A 156 -2.26 -13.19 -2.03
N MET A 157 -2.29 -12.44 -0.93
CA MET A 157 -3.50 -12.10 -0.20
C MET A 157 -3.69 -10.59 -0.16
N ALA A 158 -4.93 -10.16 -0.43
CA ALA A 158 -5.49 -8.84 -0.10
C ALA A 158 -6.76 -9.08 0.74
N PRO A 159 -6.76 -8.76 2.05
CA PRO A 159 -5.69 -8.11 2.84
C PRO A 159 -4.38 -8.92 2.97
N HIS A 160 -3.26 -8.24 3.24
CA HIS A 160 -1.87 -8.75 3.14
C HIS A 160 -1.41 -9.65 4.31
N GLU A 161 -2.21 -10.65 4.66
CA GLU A 161 -1.91 -11.61 5.73
C GLU A 161 -0.66 -12.47 5.44
N ASP A 162 -0.23 -12.56 4.18
CA ASP A 162 0.91 -13.35 3.74
C ASP A 162 2.20 -12.53 3.53
N ALA A 163 2.24 -11.26 3.95
CA ALA A 163 3.36 -10.37 3.72
C ALA A 163 4.71 -10.97 4.18
N TRP A 164 4.76 -11.54 5.38
CA TRP A 164 5.98 -12.17 5.92
C TRP A 164 6.36 -13.45 5.16
N LYS A 165 5.37 -14.27 4.78
CA LYS A 165 5.60 -15.49 4.00
C LYS A 165 6.18 -15.17 2.62
N THR A 166 5.72 -14.10 1.98
CA THR A 166 6.25 -13.65 0.69
C THR A 166 7.68 -13.15 0.80
N LYS A 167 8.01 -12.38 1.85
CA LYS A 167 9.39 -11.96 2.12
C LYS A 167 10.32 -13.14 2.31
N GLU A 168 9.91 -14.11 3.13
CA GLU A 168 10.65 -15.36 3.34
C GLU A 168 10.79 -16.18 2.04
N ARG A 169 9.73 -16.28 1.21
CA ARG A 169 9.76 -16.93 -0.10
C ARG A 169 10.78 -16.30 -1.04
N ALA A 170 10.83 -14.96 -1.11
CA ALA A 170 11.80 -14.25 -1.94
C ALA A 170 13.26 -14.57 -1.53
N CYS A 171 13.52 -14.66 -0.22
CA CYS A 171 14.82 -15.05 0.32
C CYS A 171 15.16 -16.52 0.01
N TRP A 172 14.22 -17.46 0.21
CA TRP A 172 14.44 -18.88 -0.12
C TRP A 172 14.71 -19.09 -1.60
N ASN A 173 13.93 -18.45 -2.48
CA ASN A 173 14.14 -18.54 -3.91
C ASN A 173 15.56 -18.07 -4.28
N LEU A 174 16.03 -16.97 -3.68
CA LEU A 174 17.39 -16.47 -3.90
C LEU A 174 18.45 -17.45 -3.42
N VAL A 175 18.32 -17.95 -2.19
CA VAL A 175 19.25 -18.93 -1.60
C VAL A 175 19.30 -20.20 -2.43
N ASN A 176 18.16 -20.74 -2.86
CA ASN A 176 18.08 -21.97 -3.63
C ASN A 176 18.75 -21.83 -5.01
N VAL A 177 18.51 -20.72 -5.72
CA VAL A 177 19.19 -20.44 -6.99
C VAL A 177 20.70 -20.29 -6.77
N LEU A 178 21.11 -19.56 -5.72
CA LEU A 178 22.53 -19.40 -5.37
C LEU A 178 23.20 -20.71 -4.92
N ALA A 179 22.47 -21.66 -4.35
CA ALA A 179 22.99 -22.94 -3.89
C ALA A 179 23.10 -23.98 -5.02
N SER A 180 22.29 -23.86 -6.07
CA SER A 180 22.27 -24.77 -7.25
C SER A 180 23.49 -24.65 -8.19
N ARG A 181 24.59 -24.04 -7.72
CA ARG A 181 25.83 -23.75 -8.47
C ARG A 181 26.49 -25.02 -9.02
N ASN A 182 26.40 -25.22 -10.34
CA ASN A 182 27.35 -26.00 -11.13
C ASN A 182 27.94 -25.07 -12.21
N ASP A 183 29.21 -24.66 -12.06
CA ASP A 183 30.18 -23.96 -12.94
C ASP A 183 29.74 -22.89 -14.00
N SER A 184 28.47 -22.71 -14.30
CA SER A 184 27.90 -21.59 -15.06
C SER A 184 26.66 -21.09 -14.33
N LEU A 185 26.65 -19.83 -13.88
CA LEU A 185 25.50 -19.20 -13.22
C LEU A 185 24.35 -19.06 -14.23
N LYS A 186 23.50 -20.08 -14.33
CA LYS A 186 22.26 -20.01 -15.10
C LYS A 186 21.27 -19.16 -14.32
N ARG A 187 20.86 -18.03 -14.90
CA ARG A 187 19.79 -17.19 -14.35
C ARG A 187 18.43 -17.74 -14.74
N PRO A 188 17.41 -17.67 -13.87
CA PRO A 188 16.05 -18.01 -14.24
C PRO A 188 15.53 -17.13 -15.38
N LEU A 189 14.71 -17.73 -16.25
CA LEU A 189 13.95 -17.04 -17.27
C LEU A 189 12.70 -16.41 -16.63
N LYS A 190 12.27 -15.26 -17.15
CA LYS A 190 11.07 -14.55 -16.69
C LYS A 190 10.15 -14.25 -17.86
N ALA A 191 8.90 -14.69 -17.78
CA ALA A 191 7.84 -14.32 -18.70
C ALA A 191 7.02 -13.19 -18.07
N TRP A 192 7.07 -12.00 -18.65
CA TRP A 192 6.35 -10.82 -18.17
C TRP A 192 5.18 -10.49 -19.11
N ILE A 193 4.00 -10.27 -18.54
CA ILE A 193 2.80 -9.85 -19.26
C ILE A 193 2.17 -8.64 -18.57
N PRO A 194 2.30 -7.42 -19.11
CA PRO A 194 1.47 -6.28 -18.73
C PRO A 194 0.03 -6.53 -19.15
N ILE A 195 -0.91 -6.20 -18.27
CA ILE A 195 -2.34 -6.35 -18.50
C ILE A 195 -2.96 -4.95 -18.32
N PRO A 196 -3.71 -4.42 -19.29
CA PRO A 196 -4.27 -3.07 -19.22
C PRO A 196 -5.49 -3.00 -18.28
N ILE A 197 -5.26 -3.31 -17.02
CA ILE A 197 -6.18 -3.26 -15.89
C ILE A 197 -5.50 -2.43 -14.80
N LEU A 198 -6.23 -1.50 -14.20
CA LEU A 198 -5.82 -0.78 -13.00
C LEU A 198 -7.04 -0.63 -12.10
N LEU A 199 -7.08 -1.38 -11.00
CA LEU A 199 -8.22 -1.43 -10.09
C LEU A 199 -7.77 -0.99 -8.70
N PRO A 200 -8.64 -0.32 -7.92
CA PRO A 200 -8.32 -0.03 -6.53
C PRO A 200 -8.28 -1.33 -5.71
N GLY A 201 -7.49 -1.34 -4.63
CA GLY A 201 -7.32 -2.51 -3.76
C GLY A 201 -8.64 -3.07 -3.21
N GLU A 202 -9.61 -2.18 -2.99
CA GLU A 202 -10.96 -2.46 -2.50
C GLU A 202 -11.82 -3.22 -3.51
N GLN A 203 -11.41 -3.27 -4.79
CA GLN A 203 -12.03 -4.14 -5.80
C GLN A 203 -11.30 -5.46 -5.98
N THR A 204 -10.06 -5.58 -5.50
CA THR A 204 -9.17 -6.72 -5.80
C THR A 204 -8.89 -7.62 -4.60
N SER A 205 -9.75 -7.59 -3.58
CA SER A 205 -9.61 -8.50 -2.44
C SER A 205 -9.65 -9.97 -2.86
N THR A 206 -8.59 -10.70 -2.54
CA THR A 206 -8.44 -12.13 -2.78
C THR A 206 -9.37 -13.02 -1.96
N ARG A 207 -10.15 -12.44 -1.03
CA ARG A 207 -11.15 -13.17 -0.24
C ARG A 207 -12.42 -13.48 -1.03
N ILE A 208 -12.69 -12.72 -2.10
CA ILE A 208 -13.92 -12.79 -2.89
C ILE A 208 -13.62 -13.03 -4.38
N GLU A 209 -14.63 -13.47 -5.12
CA GLU A 209 -14.50 -13.63 -6.57
C GLU A 209 -14.45 -12.27 -7.28
N PRO A 210 -13.71 -12.16 -8.40
CA PRO A 210 -12.96 -13.21 -9.09
C PRO A 210 -11.50 -13.37 -8.61
N ALA A 211 -11.01 -12.47 -7.74
CA ALA A 211 -9.62 -12.48 -7.28
C ALA A 211 -9.27 -13.79 -6.56
N LYS A 212 -10.21 -14.34 -5.77
CA LYS A 212 -10.06 -15.64 -5.11
C LYS A 212 -9.70 -16.75 -6.09
N SER A 213 -10.48 -16.94 -7.15
CA SER A 213 -10.19 -17.95 -8.18
C SER A 213 -8.91 -17.65 -8.96
N LEU A 214 -8.65 -16.37 -9.27
CA LEU A 214 -7.43 -15.96 -9.97
C LEU A 214 -6.17 -16.32 -9.17
N TYR A 215 -6.10 -15.98 -7.88
CA TYR A 215 -4.95 -16.26 -7.04
C TYR A 215 -4.85 -17.75 -6.65
N ALA A 216 -5.96 -18.49 -6.67
CA ALA A 216 -5.95 -19.95 -6.49
C ALA A 216 -5.22 -20.70 -7.64
N LEU A 217 -5.00 -20.05 -8.79
CA LEU A 217 -4.19 -20.61 -9.87
C LEU A 217 -2.69 -20.58 -9.57
N LEU A 218 -2.22 -19.72 -8.65
CA LEU A 218 -0.78 -19.57 -8.39
C LEU A 218 -0.15 -20.88 -7.85
N PRO A 219 -0.71 -21.55 -6.82
CA PRO A 219 -0.16 -22.83 -6.37
C PRO A 219 -0.18 -23.92 -7.44
N GLU A 220 -1.16 -23.91 -8.35
CA GLU A 220 -1.20 -24.86 -9.47
C GLU A 220 -0.05 -24.62 -10.45
N VAL A 221 0.22 -23.35 -10.78
CA VAL A 221 1.33 -22.97 -11.67
C VAL A 221 2.67 -23.29 -11.02
N GLU A 222 2.84 -23.00 -9.73
CA GLU A 222 4.08 -23.31 -8.99
C GLU A 222 4.37 -24.80 -8.85
N ALA A 223 3.33 -25.65 -8.89
CA ALA A 223 3.51 -27.10 -8.82
C ALA A 223 4.02 -27.72 -10.13
N MET A 224 4.05 -26.95 -11.23
CA MET A 224 4.55 -27.41 -12.52
C MET A 224 6.07 -27.56 -12.49
N GLU A 225 6.57 -28.56 -13.22
CA GLU A 225 8.01 -28.75 -13.41
C GLU A 225 8.63 -27.51 -14.07
N ASP A 226 9.88 -27.21 -13.71
CA ASP A 226 10.66 -26.05 -14.20
C ASP A 226 10.12 -24.66 -13.83
N ILE A 227 9.04 -24.55 -13.05
CA ILE A 227 8.58 -23.28 -12.46
C ILE A 227 9.25 -23.06 -11.10
N LEU A 228 9.74 -21.84 -10.86
CA LEU A 228 10.29 -21.40 -9.58
C LEU A 228 9.29 -20.58 -8.76
N ASP A 229 8.57 -19.66 -9.41
CA ASP A 229 7.58 -18.80 -8.77
C ASP A 229 6.63 -18.22 -9.81
N ALA A 230 5.40 -17.92 -9.39
CA ALA A 230 4.42 -17.17 -10.16
C ALA A 230 3.78 -16.09 -9.28
N ALA A 231 3.59 -14.91 -9.88
CA ALA A 231 3.07 -13.74 -9.18
C ALA A 231 2.17 -12.88 -10.07
N ILE A 232 1.16 -12.29 -9.44
CA ILE A 232 0.17 -11.39 -10.06
C ILE A 232 0.17 -10.08 -9.28
N TRP A 233 0.49 -8.99 -9.96
CA TRP A 233 0.32 -7.63 -9.47
C TRP A 233 -0.97 -7.06 -10.04
N VAL A 234 -1.76 -6.41 -9.20
CA VAL A 234 -2.97 -5.70 -9.61
C VAL A 234 -2.67 -4.26 -10.05
N GLY A 235 -1.49 -3.75 -9.68
CA GLY A 235 -1.06 -2.37 -9.90
C GLY A 235 -1.59 -1.41 -8.84
N TYR A 236 -0.91 -0.27 -8.67
CA TYR A 236 -1.30 0.76 -7.70
C TYR A 236 -2.14 1.84 -8.39
N ALA A 237 -3.40 1.96 -8.01
CA ALA A 237 -4.35 2.78 -8.75
C ALA A 237 -4.18 4.30 -8.56
N TRP A 238 -3.57 4.74 -7.47
CA TRP A 238 -3.49 6.17 -7.12
C TRP A 238 -2.16 6.82 -7.49
N ALA A 239 -1.38 6.20 -8.37
CA ALA A 239 -0.27 6.86 -9.05
C ALA A 239 -0.52 6.94 -10.56
N ASP A 240 -0.10 8.05 -11.15
CA ASP A 240 -0.21 8.32 -12.57
C ASP A 240 1.18 8.25 -13.23
N GLU A 241 1.67 7.03 -13.44
CA GLU A 241 2.88 6.75 -14.23
C GLU A 241 2.59 5.75 -15.36
N PRO A 242 3.41 5.73 -16.43
CA PRO A 242 3.25 4.78 -17.54
C PRO A 242 3.26 3.31 -17.12
N ARG A 243 3.93 2.98 -16.01
CA ARG A 243 4.04 1.62 -15.45
C ARG A 243 2.82 1.17 -14.64
N ASN A 244 1.86 2.06 -14.36
CA ASN A 244 0.69 1.72 -13.55
C ASN A 244 -0.29 0.85 -14.34
N HIS A 245 -0.17 -0.45 -14.14
CA HIS A 245 -1.06 -1.47 -14.69
C HIS A 245 -0.83 -2.79 -13.94
N ALA A 246 -1.79 -3.71 -14.05
CA ALA A 246 -1.62 -5.07 -13.61
C ALA A 246 -0.52 -5.80 -14.39
N ALA A 247 0.17 -6.75 -13.78
CA ALA A 247 1.21 -7.53 -14.42
C ALA A 247 1.21 -8.97 -13.91
N VAL A 248 1.60 -9.90 -14.79
CA VAL A 248 1.93 -11.28 -14.42
C VAL A 248 3.39 -11.52 -14.69
N ILE A 249 4.09 -12.15 -13.74
CA ILE A 249 5.40 -12.74 -13.97
C ILE A 249 5.39 -14.20 -13.55
N VAL A 250 5.88 -15.06 -14.43
CA VAL A 250 6.22 -16.44 -14.12
C VAL A 250 7.73 -16.62 -14.35
N THR A 251 8.41 -17.16 -13.34
CA THR A 251 9.85 -17.35 -13.33
C THR A 251 10.17 -18.84 -13.31
N GLY A 252 11.14 -19.28 -14.12
CA GLY A 252 11.45 -20.70 -14.27
C GLY A 252 12.65 -20.98 -15.18
N TRP A 253 12.75 -22.20 -15.70
CA TRP A 253 13.92 -22.67 -16.44
C TRP A 253 13.69 -22.99 -17.92
N VAL A 254 12.42 -23.14 -18.33
CA VAL A 254 12.00 -23.49 -19.68
C VAL A 254 11.04 -22.44 -20.22
N GLU A 255 11.42 -21.81 -21.33
CA GLU A 255 10.72 -20.67 -21.93
C GLU A 255 9.25 -20.96 -22.25
N ASP A 256 8.98 -22.07 -22.93
CA ASP A 256 7.62 -22.45 -23.34
C ASP A 256 6.69 -22.67 -22.14
N VAL A 257 7.22 -23.26 -21.05
CA VAL A 257 6.46 -23.53 -19.82
C VAL A 257 6.09 -22.23 -19.12
N ILE A 258 7.08 -21.36 -18.86
CA ILE A 258 6.81 -20.07 -18.19
C ILE A 258 5.90 -19.17 -19.04
N ALA A 259 6.04 -19.20 -20.37
CA ALA A 259 5.23 -18.38 -21.28
C ALA A 259 3.77 -18.85 -21.31
N ALA A 260 3.54 -20.16 -21.34
CA ALA A 260 2.21 -20.76 -21.32
C ALA A 260 1.48 -20.43 -20.00
N GLU A 261 2.14 -20.61 -18.86
CA GLU A 261 1.53 -20.37 -17.55
C GLU A 261 1.32 -18.88 -17.26
N ALA A 262 2.25 -18.00 -17.68
CA ALA A 262 2.05 -16.56 -17.59
C ALA A 262 0.80 -16.15 -18.39
N LYS A 263 0.65 -16.67 -19.62
CA LYS A 263 -0.51 -16.41 -20.46
C LYS A 263 -1.80 -16.95 -19.86
N ARG A 264 -1.76 -18.12 -19.19
CA ARG A 264 -2.91 -18.70 -18.47
C ARG A 264 -3.43 -17.74 -17.41
N LEU A 265 -2.54 -17.26 -16.53
CA LEU A 265 -2.87 -16.31 -15.47
C LEU A 265 -3.36 -14.96 -16.04
N ALA A 266 -2.65 -14.41 -17.02
CA ALA A 266 -2.98 -13.11 -17.61
C ALA A 266 -4.33 -13.14 -18.35
N SER A 267 -4.62 -14.23 -19.07
CA SER A 267 -5.90 -14.40 -19.76
C SER A 267 -7.05 -14.49 -18.77
N PHE A 268 -6.90 -15.25 -17.67
CA PHE A 268 -7.93 -15.34 -16.64
C PHE A 268 -8.20 -13.97 -15.99
N PHE A 269 -7.14 -13.20 -15.67
CA PHE A 269 -7.31 -11.87 -15.10
C PHE A 269 -8.03 -10.94 -16.10
N TRP A 270 -7.61 -10.94 -17.36
CA TRP A 270 -8.25 -10.13 -18.40
C TRP A 270 -9.73 -10.49 -18.59
N GLU A 271 -10.07 -11.77 -18.69
CA GLU A 271 -11.44 -12.23 -18.89
C GLU A 271 -12.34 -11.94 -17.69
N SER A 272 -11.80 -11.98 -16.47
CA SER A 272 -12.54 -11.70 -15.24
C SER A 272 -12.66 -10.22 -14.89
N ARG A 273 -11.95 -9.31 -15.60
CA ARG A 273 -11.86 -7.86 -15.28
C ARG A 273 -13.18 -7.15 -14.98
N LYS A 274 -14.27 -7.52 -15.69
CA LYS A 274 -15.60 -6.91 -15.54
C LYS A 274 -16.37 -7.40 -14.29
N LYS A 275 -15.89 -8.48 -13.67
CA LYS A 275 -16.50 -9.10 -12.49
C LYS A 275 -15.92 -8.57 -11.18
N PHE A 276 -14.76 -7.90 -11.22
CA PHE A 276 -14.21 -7.22 -10.05
C PHE A 276 -15.17 -6.11 -9.61
N HIS A 277 -15.45 -6.06 -8.32
CA HIS A 277 -16.35 -5.10 -7.69
C HIS A 277 -15.87 -4.81 -6.27
N PHE A 278 -16.35 -3.72 -5.68
CA PHE A 278 -15.98 -3.38 -4.31
C PHE A 278 -16.36 -4.50 -3.33
N VAL A 279 -15.53 -4.73 -2.31
CA VAL A 279 -15.78 -5.70 -1.24
C VAL A 279 -17.02 -5.41 -0.40
N ALA A 280 -17.54 -4.18 -0.49
CA ALA A 280 -18.72 -3.70 0.20
C ALA A 280 -19.73 -3.12 -0.79
N PRO A 281 -21.01 -2.99 -0.39
CA PRO A 281 -21.89 -2.02 -1.03
C PRO A 281 -21.20 -0.64 -1.05
N SER A 282 -21.28 0.05 -2.17
CA SER A 282 -20.72 1.40 -2.31
C SER A 282 -21.75 2.42 -2.78
N GLY A 283 -21.48 3.71 -2.53
CA GLY A 283 -22.36 4.79 -2.91
C GLY A 283 -21.75 6.17 -2.68
N SER A 284 -22.49 7.24 -3.01
CA SER A 284 -22.10 8.60 -2.61
C SER A 284 -22.22 8.76 -1.10
N LEU A 285 -21.45 9.68 -0.51
CA LEU A 285 -21.53 9.98 0.93
C LEU A 285 -22.97 10.29 1.38
N GLN A 286 -23.70 11.10 0.60
CA GLN A 286 -25.10 11.42 0.89
C GLN A 286 -25.95 10.15 0.99
N SER A 287 -25.86 9.26 -0.02
CA SER A 287 -26.61 8.01 -0.02
C SER A 287 -26.20 7.07 1.12
N SER A 288 -24.94 7.10 1.52
CA SER A 288 -24.41 6.33 2.65
C SER A 288 -24.98 6.82 3.98
N ILE A 289 -25.00 8.14 4.21
CA ILE A 289 -25.60 8.75 5.40
C ILE A 289 -27.11 8.48 5.44
N ASP A 290 -27.82 8.65 4.33
CA ASP A 290 -29.27 8.41 4.26
C ASP A 290 -29.62 6.94 4.57
N LYS A 291 -28.86 5.98 4.00
CA LYS A 291 -28.99 4.55 4.32
C LYS A 291 -28.70 4.26 5.78
N ALA A 292 -27.64 4.83 6.33
CA ALA A 292 -27.29 4.65 7.73
C ALA A 292 -28.38 5.19 8.64
N LEU A 293 -28.92 6.39 8.40
CA LEU A 293 -30.02 6.97 9.18
C LEU A 293 -31.30 6.13 9.12
N ALA A 294 -31.61 5.55 7.96
CA ALA A 294 -32.79 4.71 7.77
C ALA A 294 -32.65 3.28 8.34
N SER A 295 -31.43 2.80 8.55
CA SER A 295 -31.16 1.44 9.03
C SER A 295 -31.39 1.29 10.54
N SER A 296 -31.93 0.14 10.95
CA SER A 296 -31.98 -0.26 12.36
C SER A 296 -30.74 -1.04 12.82
N ALA A 297 -29.83 -1.39 11.91
CA ALA A 297 -28.59 -2.11 12.23
C ALA A 297 -27.56 -1.13 12.81
N ARG A 298 -27.30 -1.23 14.12
CA ARG A 298 -26.40 -0.34 14.87
C ARG A 298 -25.24 -1.11 15.54
N PRO A 299 -24.01 -0.60 15.49
CA PRO A 299 -23.59 0.60 14.76
C PRO A 299 -23.53 0.38 13.25
N PHE A 300 -23.92 1.40 12.49
CA PHE A 300 -23.78 1.41 11.03
C PHE A 300 -22.46 2.08 10.65
N PHE A 301 -21.57 1.37 9.95
CA PHE A 301 -20.27 1.92 9.55
C PHE A 301 -20.34 2.57 8.16
N ILE A 302 -19.73 3.74 8.04
CA ILE A 302 -19.50 4.39 6.74
C ILE A 302 -18.00 4.57 6.56
N SER A 303 -17.48 4.01 5.49
CA SER A 303 -16.06 4.10 5.14
C SER A 303 -15.84 5.28 4.20
N ASP A 304 -15.24 6.37 4.71
CA ASP A 304 -14.80 7.53 3.92
C ASP A 304 -13.54 7.15 3.13
N SER A 305 -13.74 6.71 1.89
CA SER A 305 -12.69 5.99 1.14
C SER A 305 -11.68 6.88 0.44
N GLY A 306 -12.06 8.08 0.02
CA GLY A 306 -11.21 9.00 -0.75
C GLY A 306 -10.06 9.61 0.04
N ASP A 307 -10.12 9.56 1.37
CA ASP A 307 -9.08 10.08 2.26
C ASP A 307 -8.53 9.02 3.23
N ASN A 308 -8.36 7.79 2.73
CA ASN A 308 -7.78 6.69 3.49
C ASN A 308 -6.26 6.87 3.71
N PRO A 309 -5.77 7.09 4.95
CA PRO A 309 -4.34 7.25 5.23
C PRO A 309 -3.48 6.03 4.89
N THR A 310 -4.09 4.85 4.86
CA THR A 310 -3.42 3.57 4.55
C THR A 310 -3.29 3.29 3.05
N ALA A 311 -3.83 4.16 2.20
CA ALA A 311 -3.69 4.09 0.75
C ALA A 311 -2.93 5.29 0.15
N GLY A 312 -2.50 6.26 0.98
CA GLY A 312 -1.87 7.51 0.53
C GLY A 312 -2.67 8.79 0.77
N GLY A 313 -3.88 8.67 1.33
CA GLY A 313 -4.69 9.80 1.78
C GLY A 313 -4.02 10.60 2.91
N VAL A 314 -4.36 11.87 3.03
CA VAL A 314 -3.73 12.79 3.99
C VAL A 314 -4.39 12.71 5.37
N GLY A 315 -5.61 12.21 5.45
CA GLY A 315 -6.44 12.10 6.64
C GLY A 315 -7.09 13.42 7.07
N ASP A 316 -6.71 14.56 6.46
CA ASP A 316 -7.22 15.89 6.80
C ASP A 316 -8.19 16.47 5.76
N VAL A 317 -8.70 15.67 4.81
CA VAL A 317 -9.74 16.11 3.88
C VAL A 317 -11.04 16.31 4.66
N THR A 318 -11.51 17.56 4.65
CA THR A 318 -12.65 18.03 5.45
C THR A 318 -14.01 17.84 4.79
N TRP A 319 -14.04 17.50 3.50
CA TRP A 319 -15.26 17.50 2.69
C TRP A 319 -16.36 16.63 3.30
N SER A 320 -16.05 15.40 3.70
CA SER A 320 -17.03 14.48 4.27
C SER A 320 -17.55 14.93 5.64
N LEU A 321 -16.70 15.53 6.48
CA LEU A 321 -17.10 16.12 7.74
C LEU A 321 -18.01 17.35 7.55
N ASN A 322 -17.70 18.22 6.57
CA ASN A 322 -18.53 19.38 6.24
C ASN A 322 -19.94 18.96 5.79
N GLU A 323 -20.02 17.95 4.93
CA GLU A 323 -21.31 17.38 4.52
C GLU A 323 -22.09 16.81 5.71
N LEU A 324 -21.40 16.09 6.61
CA LEU A 324 -22.01 15.52 7.82
C LEU A 324 -22.55 16.62 8.76
N LEU A 325 -21.74 17.65 9.06
CA LEU A 325 -22.13 18.78 9.90
C LEU A 325 -23.29 19.60 9.30
N GLY A 326 -23.46 19.58 7.98
CA GLY A 326 -24.55 20.25 7.28
C GLY A 326 -25.93 19.59 7.49
N ARG A 327 -25.97 18.31 7.88
CA ARG A 327 -27.21 17.53 8.04
C ARG A 327 -28.02 18.00 9.23
N ALA A 328 -29.33 18.17 9.04
CA ALA A 328 -30.22 18.69 10.07
C ALA A 328 -30.42 17.72 11.24
N GLU A 329 -30.32 16.41 10.95
CA GLU A 329 -30.51 15.32 11.90
C GLU A 329 -29.50 15.36 13.04
N PHE A 330 -28.28 15.84 12.78
CA PHE A 330 -27.20 15.84 13.77
C PHE A 330 -27.04 17.16 14.53
N ARG A 331 -27.88 18.17 14.26
CA ARG A 331 -27.72 19.52 14.85
C ARG A 331 -27.98 19.57 16.35
N GLN A 332 -28.87 18.71 16.84
CA GLN A 332 -29.23 18.65 18.26
C GLN A 332 -28.49 17.50 18.94
N GLU A 333 -28.20 17.65 20.23
CA GLU A 333 -27.50 16.62 21.02
C GLU A 333 -28.32 15.33 21.19
N ASP A 334 -29.65 15.39 21.07
CA ASP A 334 -30.57 14.25 21.13
C ASP A 334 -30.83 13.59 19.76
N GLY A 335 -30.13 14.04 18.72
CA GLY A 335 -30.12 13.41 17.41
C GLY A 335 -29.38 12.05 17.40
N PRO A 336 -29.41 11.35 16.26
CA PRO A 336 -28.64 10.11 16.09
C PRO A 336 -27.15 10.34 16.34
N THR A 337 -26.52 9.46 17.10
CA THR A 337 -25.11 9.61 17.49
C THR A 337 -24.19 9.23 16.34
N ALA A 338 -23.31 10.13 15.93
CA ALA A 338 -22.29 9.86 14.91
C ALA A 338 -20.88 10.04 15.47
N ILE A 339 -19.99 9.07 15.25
CA ILE A 339 -18.54 9.23 15.49
C ILE A 339 -17.85 9.47 14.14
N TYR A 340 -16.99 10.47 14.06
CA TYR A 340 -16.16 10.74 12.87
C TYR A 340 -14.68 10.58 13.22
N ALA A 341 -14.05 9.54 12.66
CA ALA A 341 -12.66 9.15 12.91
C ALA A 341 -11.84 9.17 11.61
N SER A 342 -10.87 10.06 11.46
CA SER A 342 -10.49 11.19 12.30
C SER A 342 -9.98 12.32 11.40
N MET A 343 -9.54 13.43 11.98
CA MET A 343 -8.95 14.54 11.22
C MET A 343 -7.76 15.16 11.96
N PRO A 344 -6.57 15.25 11.35
CA PRO A 344 -5.46 16.02 11.89
C PRO A 344 -5.84 17.51 12.09
N GLY A 345 -5.50 18.05 13.25
CA GLY A 345 -5.82 19.42 13.64
C GLY A 345 -4.93 19.92 14.79
N PRO A 346 -3.59 20.04 14.59
CA PRO A 346 -2.65 20.38 15.67
C PRO A 346 -2.92 21.73 16.34
N GLU A 347 -3.33 22.75 15.57
CA GLU A 347 -3.69 24.07 16.11
C GLU A 347 -4.97 24.01 16.93
N ALA A 348 -5.98 23.29 16.44
CA ALA A 348 -7.24 23.07 17.18
C ALA A 348 -7.00 22.33 18.50
N LEU A 349 -6.12 21.32 18.51
CA LEU A 349 -5.75 20.60 19.72
C LEU A 349 -5.09 21.50 20.75
N THR A 350 -4.29 22.49 20.34
CA THR A 350 -3.71 23.47 21.27
C THR A 350 -4.81 24.25 22.02
N ILE A 351 -5.87 24.64 21.32
CA ILE A 351 -7.03 25.34 21.90
C ILE A 351 -7.81 24.39 22.82
N ILE A 352 -8.11 23.18 22.35
CA ILE A 352 -8.88 22.18 23.09
C ILE A 352 -8.17 21.77 24.38
N THR A 353 -6.88 21.46 24.32
CA THR A 353 -6.09 21.08 25.50
C THR A 353 -6.00 22.21 26.52
N LYS A 354 -5.90 23.47 26.07
CA LYS A 354 -5.89 24.63 26.96
C LYS A 354 -7.25 24.86 27.64
N ALA A 355 -8.36 24.63 26.92
CA ALA A 355 -9.69 24.82 27.45
C ALA A 355 -10.12 23.70 28.43
N GLY A 356 -9.71 22.47 28.14
CA GLY A 356 -9.99 21.29 28.97
C GLY A 356 -11.34 20.63 28.69
N VAL A 357 -11.49 19.40 29.19
CA VAL A 357 -12.72 18.60 29.05
C VAL A 357 -13.92 19.33 29.66
N GLY A 358 -15.05 19.31 28.94
CA GLY A 358 -16.30 19.97 29.32
C GLY A 358 -16.44 21.41 28.84
N ALA A 359 -15.35 22.06 28.42
CA ALA A 359 -15.41 23.42 27.88
C ALA A 359 -16.09 23.45 26.50
N THR A 360 -16.82 24.53 26.20
CA THR A 360 -17.29 24.82 24.84
C THR A 360 -16.28 25.73 24.16
N VAL A 361 -15.78 25.31 23.00
CA VAL A 361 -14.77 26.04 22.22
C VAL A 361 -15.20 26.18 20.77
N THR A 362 -14.66 27.18 20.09
CA THR A 362 -14.72 27.28 18.62
C THR A 362 -13.31 27.07 18.09
N ILE A 363 -13.16 26.12 17.16
CA ILE A 363 -11.89 25.77 16.54
C ILE A 363 -12.03 25.73 15.02
N THR A 364 -10.91 25.85 14.32
CA THR A 364 -10.80 25.56 12.89
C THR A 364 -9.78 24.43 12.71
N ALA A 365 -10.12 23.39 11.94
CA ALA A 365 -9.27 22.20 11.76
C ALA A 365 -9.42 21.56 10.37
N GLY A 366 -8.45 20.70 10.03
CA GLY A 366 -8.35 20.01 8.75
C GLY A 366 -7.89 20.90 7.59
N ALA A 367 -7.72 20.29 6.42
CA ALA A 367 -7.32 20.92 5.16
C ALA A 367 -6.05 21.78 5.27
N LEU A 368 -5.09 21.35 6.09
CA LEU A 368 -3.77 21.94 6.20
C LEU A 368 -2.87 21.42 5.07
N VAL A 369 -3.04 20.15 4.69
CA VAL A 369 -2.29 19.50 3.61
C VAL A 369 -3.12 19.41 2.34
N ASP A 370 -4.35 18.88 2.42
CA ASP A 370 -5.27 18.82 1.28
C ASP A 370 -6.50 19.71 1.47
N ASN A 371 -6.50 20.83 0.75
CA ASN A 371 -7.61 21.77 0.69
C ASN A 371 -8.28 21.81 -0.70
N ILE A 372 -7.98 20.84 -1.57
CA ILE A 372 -8.46 20.79 -2.96
C ILE A 372 -9.97 20.59 -2.99
N HIS A 373 -10.48 19.72 -2.11
CA HIS A 373 -11.88 19.30 -2.11
C HIS A 373 -12.76 20.14 -1.19
N SER A 374 -12.18 20.70 -0.13
CA SER A 374 -12.87 21.55 0.84
C SER A 374 -11.84 22.26 1.72
N GLY A 375 -12.13 23.48 2.15
CA GLY A 375 -11.28 24.23 3.08
C GLY A 375 -11.39 23.75 4.53
N PRO A 376 -10.61 24.33 5.47
CA PRO A 376 -10.69 24.00 6.88
C PRO A 376 -12.11 24.17 7.45
N VAL A 377 -12.50 23.32 8.40
CA VAL A 377 -13.82 23.37 9.04
C VAL A 377 -13.74 24.18 10.32
N THR A 378 -14.56 25.22 10.43
CA THR A 378 -14.83 25.89 11.71
C THR A 378 -16.04 25.26 12.37
N MET A 379 -15.89 24.83 13.62
CA MET A 379 -16.98 24.24 14.39
C MET A 379 -16.93 24.70 15.86
N THR A 380 -18.11 24.82 16.47
CA THR A 380 -18.28 25.16 17.88
C THR A 380 -18.90 23.98 18.60
N GLY A 381 -18.25 23.49 19.65
CA GLY A 381 -18.67 22.27 20.32
C GLY A 381 -18.07 22.12 21.71
N LYS A 382 -18.53 21.10 22.42
CA LYS A 382 -18.05 20.73 23.75
C LYS A 382 -16.86 19.79 23.63
N VAL A 383 -15.80 20.04 24.39
CA VAL A 383 -14.68 19.10 24.53
C VAL A 383 -15.16 17.88 25.30
N HIS A 384 -15.29 16.74 24.63
CA HIS A 384 -15.77 15.48 25.20
C HIS A 384 -14.66 14.75 25.95
N SER A 385 -13.50 14.57 25.32
CA SER A 385 -12.35 13.85 25.90
C SER A 385 -11.03 14.34 25.31
N ILE A 386 -9.94 14.12 26.04
CA ILE A 386 -8.57 14.41 25.61
C ILE A 386 -7.68 13.26 26.05
N LYS A 387 -6.85 12.75 25.14
CA LYS A 387 -5.82 11.75 25.38
C LYS A 387 -4.45 12.28 24.95
N CYS A 388 -3.48 12.16 25.83
CA CYS A 388 -2.08 12.52 25.58
C CYS A 388 -1.19 11.28 25.64
N GLY A 389 -0.14 11.23 24.82
CA GLY A 389 0.84 10.15 24.84
C GLY A 389 0.51 8.98 23.91
N ASP A 390 -0.40 9.16 22.95
CA ASP A 390 -0.59 8.18 21.88
C ASP A 390 0.68 8.08 21.02
N ILE A 391 1.14 6.86 20.74
CA ILE A 391 2.41 6.64 20.03
C ILE A 391 2.39 7.10 18.57
N HIS A 392 1.20 7.26 17.97
CA HIS A 392 1.03 7.63 16.57
C HIS A 392 0.49 9.05 16.43
N ALA A 393 -0.62 9.35 17.10
CA ALA A 393 -1.29 10.65 17.05
C ALA A 393 -0.66 11.71 17.96
N GLU A 394 0.15 11.30 18.95
CA GLU A 394 0.69 12.11 20.08
C GLU A 394 -0.38 12.68 21.02
N ILE A 395 -1.33 13.45 20.49
CA ILE A 395 -2.50 13.95 21.20
C ILE A 395 -3.73 13.67 20.35
N GLU A 396 -4.77 13.18 21.00
CA GLU A 396 -6.09 12.97 20.43
C GLU A 396 -7.11 13.72 21.30
N ALA A 397 -8.12 14.32 20.70
CA ALA A 397 -9.25 14.88 21.44
C ALA A 397 -10.54 14.68 20.68
N VAL A 398 -11.64 14.59 21.42
CA VAL A 398 -12.98 14.50 20.84
C VAL A 398 -13.74 15.78 21.13
N MET A 399 -14.32 16.34 20.08
CA MET A 399 -15.24 17.47 20.19
C MET A 399 -16.63 17.03 19.76
N GLN A 400 -17.61 17.30 20.63
CA GLN A 400 -19.02 17.06 20.37
C GLN A 400 -19.65 18.32 19.74
N VAL A 401 -20.21 18.18 18.55
CA VAL A 401 -20.96 19.22 17.82
C VAL A 401 -22.35 18.67 17.51
N GLY A 402 -23.37 19.12 18.23
CA GLY A 402 -24.68 18.46 18.22
C GLY A 402 -24.55 17.00 18.69
N SER A 403 -24.99 16.05 17.87
CA SER A 403 -24.82 14.62 18.13
C SER A 403 -23.61 13.97 17.42
N ILE A 404 -22.71 14.78 16.83
CA ILE A 404 -21.48 14.31 16.17
C ILE A 404 -20.28 14.43 17.12
N TYR A 405 -19.55 13.34 17.27
CA TYR A 405 -18.28 13.26 17.99
C TYR A 405 -17.12 13.21 16.98
N VAL A 406 -16.45 14.34 16.80
CA VAL A 406 -15.33 14.50 15.87
C VAL A 406 -14.02 14.21 16.60
N ILE A 407 -13.26 13.23 16.11
CA ILE A 407 -11.93 12.91 16.63
C ILE A 407 -10.88 13.76 15.90
N LEU A 408 -10.13 14.55 16.66
CA LEU A 408 -9.03 15.37 16.20
C LEU A 408 -7.69 14.81 16.68
N THR A 409 -6.70 14.77 15.80
CA THR A 409 -5.36 14.24 16.13
C THR A 409 -4.26 15.25 15.87
N ARG A 410 -3.13 15.16 16.59
CA ARG A 410 -1.98 16.05 16.34
C ARG A 410 -1.17 15.57 15.15
N ARG A 411 -1.04 14.26 14.99
CA ARG A 411 -0.46 13.62 13.81
C ARG A 411 -1.47 12.68 13.16
N ARG A 412 -1.29 12.43 11.86
CA ARG A 412 -2.10 11.50 11.08
C ARG A 412 -2.07 10.10 11.70
N LYS A 413 -3.24 9.54 12.02
CA LYS A 413 -3.43 8.21 12.59
C LYS A 413 -4.67 7.56 11.97
N PRO A 414 -4.57 6.35 11.40
CA PRO A 414 -5.75 5.57 11.04
C PRO A 414 -6.38 4.92 12.29
N TYR A 415 -7.69 4.73 12.28
CA TYR A 415 -8.45 4.16 13.40
C TYR A 415 -8.93 2.76 13.00
N HIS A 416 -8.28 1.74 13.53
CA HIS A 416 -8.49 0.33 13.12
C HIS A 416 -9.03 -0.55 14.24
N LEU A 417 -8.85 -0.12 15.49
CA LEU A 417 -9.06 -0.96 16.66
C LEU A 417 -10.15 -0.38 17.54
N GLU A 418 -10.95 -1.24 18.18
CA GLU A 418 -12.01 -0.78 19.09
C GLU A 418 -11.45 0.08 20.23
N LYS A 419 -10.24 -0.27 20.71
CA LYS A 419 -9.53 0.50 21.74
C LYS A 419 -9.26 1.96 21.36
N ASP A 420 -9.08 2.26 20.07
CA ASP A 420 -8.82 3.64 19.62
C ASP A 420 -9.99 4.58 19.94
N PHE A 421 -11.21 4.02 20.00
CA PHE A 421 -12.42 4.74 20.38
C PHE A 421 -12.64 4.71 21.90
N LEU A 422 -12.46 3.54 22.54
CA LEU A 422 -12.69 3.38 23.98
C LEU A 422 -11.77 4.27 24.82
N GLU A 423 -10.50 4.42 24.41
CA GLU A 423 -9.52 5.29 25.08
C GLU A 423 -9.86 6.79 24.96
N LEU A 424 -10.81 7.13 24.06
CA LEU A 424 -11.36 8.47 23.88
C LEU A 424 -12.74 8.64 24.55
N ASP A 425 -13.12 7.75 25.45
CA ASP A 425 -14.44 7.72 26.11
C ASP A 425 -15.60 7.71 25.10
N LEU A 426 -15.38 7.08 23.94
CA LEU A 426 -16.41 6.80 22.95
C LEU A 426 -16.88 5.35 23.08
N LYS A 427 -18.13 5.09 22.67
CA LYS A 427 -18.74 3.76 22.71
C LYS A 427 -19.23 3.37 21.32
N PRO A 428 -18.32 2.99 20.39
CA PRO A 428 -18.66 2.79 18.99
C PRO A 428 -19.78 1.76 18.78
N ARG A 429 -19.83 0.69 19.61
CA ARG A 429 -20.90 -0.32 19.58
C ARG A 429 -22.30 0.19 19.97
N LEU A 430 -22.40 1.36 20.59
CA LEU A 430 -23.67 1.98 21.00
C LEU A 430 -24.05 3.19 20.14
N SER A 431 -23.17 3.61 19.23
CA SER A 431 -23.43 4.74 18.33
C SER A 431 -24.33 4.33 17.19
N ASP A 432 -25.09 5.28 16.64
CA ASP A 432 -25.90 5.01 15.45
C ASP A 432 -25.01 4.84 14.21
N ILE A 433 -24.01 5.72 14.08
CA ILE A 433 -23.13 5.81 12.91
C ILE A 433 -21.68 5.93 13.36
N VAL A 434 -20.79 5.20 12.71
CA VAL A 434 -19.33 5.36 12.85
C VAL A 434 -18.74 5.59 11.46
N ILE A 435 -18.14 6.75 11.25
CA ILE A 435 -17.44 7.11 10.01
C ILE A 435 -15.95 6.95 10.24
N VAL A 436 -15.30 6.14 9.40
CA VAL A 436 -13.86 5.88 9.44
C VAL A 436 -13.23 6.15 8.08
N LYS A 437 -12.03 6.72 8.05
CA LYS A 437 -11.25 6.94 6.83
C LYS A 437 -10.43 5.71 6.45
N ILE A 438 -11.06 4.74 5.77
CA ILE A 438 -10.42 3.50 5.32
C ILE A 438 -11.07 2.96 4.04
N GLY A 439 -10.40 2.05 3.35
CA GLY A 439 -10.89 1.40 2.13
C GLY A 439 -11.80 0.18 2.37
N TYR A 440 -11.50 -0.62 3.38
CA TYR A 440 -12.34 -1.70 3.86
C TYR A 440 -12.22 -1.77 5.39
N LEU A 441 -13.25 -2.28 6.07
CA LEU A 441 -13.19 -2.41 7.52
C LEU A 441 -12.14 -3.44 7.92
N GLU A 442 -11.19 -3.03 8.75
CA GLU A 442 -10.27 -3.92 9.45
C GLU A 442 -11.04 -4.92 10.34
N PRO A 443 -10.45 -6.08 10.70
CA PRO A 443 -11.16 -7.16 11.37
C PRO A 443 -12.01 -6.73 12.57
N GLU A 444 -11.46 -5.93 13.50
CA GLU A 444 -12.21 -5.46 14.68
C GLU A 444 -13.35 -4.50 14.32
N LEU A 445 -13.15 -3.61 13.33
CA LEU A 445 -14.21 -2.71 12.87
C LEU A 445 -15.34 -3.47 12.18
N PHE A 446 -14.97 -4.47 11.36
CA PHE A 446 -15.93 -5.34 10.69
C PHE A 446 -16.75 -6.15 11.69
N GLU A 447 -16.12 -6.67 12.76
CA GLU A 447 -16.81 -7.35 13.86
C GLU A 447 -17.70 -6.42 14.70
N MET A 448 -17.37 -5.13 14.77
CA MET A 448 -18.23 -4.13 15.43
C MET A 448 -19.44 -3.74 14.58
N ALA A 449 -19.29 -3.70 13.26
CA ALA A 449 -20.31 -3.20 12.34
C ALA A 449 -21.52 -4.16 12.31
N ALA A 450 -22.71 -3.63 12.59
CA ALA A 450 -23.96 -4.35 12.34
C ALA A 450 -24.34 -4.32 10.86
N ASP A 451 -23.95 -3.25 10.15
CA ASP A 451 -23.99 -3.10 8.70
C ASP A 451 -22.97 -2.02 8.28
N TRP A 452 -22.55 -1.99 7.01
CA TRP A 452 -21.58 -1.00 6.54
C TRP A 452 -21.66 -0.69 5.04
N ILE A 453 -21.15 0.49 4.67
CA ILE A 453 -21.08 0.93 3.28
C ILE A 453 -19.77 1.68 3.00
N LEU A 454 -19.24 1.50 1.79
CA LEU A 454 -18.10 2.25 1.27
C LEU A 454 -18.60 3.55 0.62
N ALA A 455 -18.34 4.71 1.23
CA ALA A 455 -18.64 6.00 0.63
C ALA A 455 -17.52 6.41 -0.33
N LEU A 456 -17.85 6.54 -1.62
CA LEU A 456 -16.95 6.97 -2.69
C LEU A 456 -16.77 8.49 -2.65
N THR A 457 -16.02 8.95 -1.66
CA THR A 457 -15.70 10.36 -1.38
C THR A 457 -14.52 10.84 -2.22
N PRO A 458 -14.43 12.16 -2.50
CA PRO A 458 -13.28 12.74 -3.15
C PRO A 458 -12.06 12.79 -2.22
N GLY A 459 -10.86 12.69 -2.79
CA GLY A 459 -9.59 12.81 -2.10
C GLY A 459 -8.44 12.23 -2.91
N GLY A 460 -7.21 12.32 -2.39
CA GLY A 460 -6.01 11.81 -3.06
C GLY A 460 -6.01 10.29 -3.32
N VAL A 461 -6.94 9.54 -2.74
CA VAL A 461 -7.12 8.10 -2.96
C VAL A 461 -8.56 7.73 -3.33
N ASP A 462 -9.21 8.61 -4.11
CA ASP A 462 -10.58 8.39 -4.60
C ASP A 462 -10.72 7.02 -5.28
N GLN A 463 -11.72 6.26 -4.84
CA GLN A 463 -12.04 4.93 -5.34
C GLN A 463 -12.69 4.94 -6.73
N ASP A 464 -13.29 6.06 -7.12
CA ASP A 464 -13.81 6.29 -8.47
C ASP A 464 -12.67 6.83 -9.35
N LEU A 465 -11.78 5.92 -9.78
CA LEU A 465 -10.54 6.24 -10.49
C LEU A 465 -10.73 7.21 -11.68
N PRO A 466 -11.78 7.09 -12.52
CA PRO A 466 -12.03 8.07 -13.58
C PRO A 466 -12.13 9.53 -13.12
N ARG A 467 -12.49 9.81 -11.85
CA ARG A 467 -12.56 11.17 -11.29
C ARG A 467 -11.19 11.79 -11.00
N LEU A 468 -10.16 10.97 -10.80
CA LEU A 468 -8.80 11.42 -10.46
C LEU A 468 -8.06 12.06 -11.65
N GLY A 469 -8.45 11.70 -12.88
CA GLY A 469 -7.91 12.34 -14.08
C GLY A 469 -6.54 11.82 -14.54
N HIS A 470 -6.27 10.52 -14.43
CA HIS A 470 -5.04 9.90 -14.95
C HIS A 470 -4.77 10.27 -16.42
N HIS A 471 -3.57 10.76 -16.69
CA HIS A 471 -3.11 11.23 -17.99
C HIS A 471 -1.80 10.59 -18.47
N ARG A 472 -1.02 9.96 -17.59
CA ARG A 472 0.28 9.33 -17.92
C ARG A 472 0.21 7.82 -18.08
N ILE A 473 -0.85 7.18 -17.57
CA ILE A 473 -1.10 5.75 -17.78
C ILE A 473 -1.20 5.40 -19.27
N CYS A 474 -0.80 4.17 -19.64
CA CYS A 474 -0.90 3.68 -21.01
C CYS A 474 -2.34 3.26 -21.36
N ARG A 475 -3.02 4.02 -22.22
CA ARG A 475 -4.40 3.74 -22.66
C ARG A 475 -4.45 2.94 -23.99
N PRO A 476 -5.50 2.15 -24.25
CA PRO A 476 -6.71 1.95 -23.42
C PRO A 476 -6.46 1.07 -22.18
N MET A 477 -7.16 1.36 -21.09
CA MET A 477 -7.02 0.68 -19.80
C MET A 477 -8.37 0.52 -19.10
N TRP A 478 -8.65 -0.68 -18.60
CA TRP A 478 -9.81 -0.91 -17.73
C TRP A 478 -9.50 -0.41 -16.32
N PRO A 479 -10.39 0.34 -15.64
CA PRO A 479 -11.78 0.65 -15.97
C PRO A 479 -12.01 1.98 -16.71
N PHE A 480 -10.97 2.73 -17.10
CA PHE A 480 -11.08 4.03 -17.77
C PHE A 480 -11.77 3.94 -19.13
N GLU A 481 -11.36 2.96 -19.95
CA GLU A 481 -12.04 2.58 -21.18
C GLU A 481 -12.86 1.31 -20.97
N LYS A 482 -14.16 1.34 -21.34
CA LYS A 482 -15.06 0.19 -21.23
C LYS A 482 -15.05 -0.72 -22.47
N GLU A 483 -14.66 -0.15 -23.60
CA GLU A 483 -14.59 -0.82 -24.90
C GLU A 483 -13.16 -0.76 -25.43
N PHE A 484 -12.68 -1.90 -25.92
CA PHE A 484 -11.36 -2.05 -26.53
C PHE A 484 -11.58 -2.44 -27.99
N SER A 485 -10.97 -1.71 -28.94
CA SER A 485 -11.11 -1.99 -30.38
C SER A 485 -10.55 -3.36 -30.77
N HIS A 486 -9.57 -3.86 -30.01
CA HIS A 486 -8.95 -5.17 -30.15
C HIS A 486 -8.70 -5.78 -28.78
N THR A 487 -8.64 -7.11 -28.71
CA THR A 487 -8.15 -7.79 -27.50
C THR A 487 -6.71 -7.36 -27.23
N PRO A 488 -6.35 -6.99 -25.99
CA PRO A 488 -4.97 -6.66 -25.64
C PRO A 488 -3.99 -7.79 -25.98
N ASP A 489 -2.75 -7.40 -26.29
CA ASP A 489 -1.66 -8.35 -26.51
C ASP A 489 -1.18 -8.94 -25.17
N LEU A 490 -1.76 -10.09 -24.82
CA LEU A 490 -1.40 -10.92 -23.66
C LEU A 490 -0.35 -11.99 -24.01
N SER A 491 0.52 -11.74 -25.00
CA SER A 491 1.68 -12.60 -25.24
C SER A 491 2.74 -12.42 -24.16
N ALA A 492 3.37 -13.53 -23.77
CA ALA A 492 4.51 -13.52 -22.86
C ALA A 492 5.70 -12.80 -23.50
N ARG A 493 6.25 -11.82 -22.79
CA ARG A 493 7.50 -11.15 -23.17
C ARG A 493 8.60 -11.74 -22.31
N ILE A 494 9.50 -12.49 -22.93
CA ILE A 494 10.65 -13.08 -22.23
C ILE A 494 11.64 -11.97 -21.93
N ILE A 495 11.86 -11.73 -20.64
CA ILE A 495 12.75 -10.67 -20.18
C ILE A 495 14.18 -11.23 -20.17
N PRO A 496 15.15 -10.54 -20.82
CA PRO A 496 16.55 -10.94 -20.77
C PRO A 496 17.08 -11.04 -19.33
N SER A 497 18.12 -11.84 -19.15
CA SER A 497 18.88 -11.88 -17.89
C SER A 497 19.35 -10.48 -17.49
N SER A 498 19.36 -10.19 -16.19
CA SER A 498 19.68 -8.85 -15.67
C SER A 498 21.13 -8.40 -15.93
N ASN A 499 22.03 -9.32 -16.28
CA ASN A 499 23.40 -9.05 -16.70
C ASN A 499 23.57 -8.88 -18.23
N LEU A 500 22.48 -8.98 -19.00
CA LEU A 500 22.45 -8.71 -20.43
C LEU A 500 21.68 -7.39 -20.69
N PRO A 501 21.92 -6.70 -21.82
CA PRO A 501 21.14 -5.52 -22.19
C PRO A 501 19.64 -5.83 -22.27
N LEU A 502 18.81 -4.88 -21.84
CA LEU A 502 17.37 -4.92 -22.09
C LEU A 502 17.13 -4.61 -23.57
N THR A 503 16.83 -5.64 -24.36
CA THR A 503 16.61 -5.55 -25.81
C THR A 503 15.20 -5.11 -26.19
#